data_AF-A0A1F2UK32-F1
#
_entry.id   AF-A0A1F2UK32-F1
#
_cell.length_a   1.000
_cell.length_b   1.000
_cell.length_c   1.000
_cell.angle_alpha   90.00
_cell.angle_beta   90.00
_cell.angle_gamma   90.00
#
_symmetry.space_group_name_H-M   'P 1'
#
loop_
_entity.id
_entity.type
_entity.pdbx_description
1 polymer ?
#
loop_
_entity_poly.entity_id
_entity_poly.type
_entity_poly.pdbx_seq_one_letter_code
_entity_poly.pdbx_strand_id
1 'polypeptide(L)'
;MAHGMKTAIRTPRFADDESAAAFFETHDTSHIWEQMKPAKPLLLSPEQVQAIRERYVERTLSRILGLNPRQVARSRSIARRKAIAVETQLRKWIAEGIRRESGGVRSRDSGERTRVAAR
;
A
#
# COMPACT_ATOMS: atom_id res chain seq x y z
N MET A 1 -26.08 -2.24 -17.31
CA MET A 1 -26.52 -1.69 -18.61
C MET A 1 -27.24 -0.38 -18.32
N ALA A 2 -26.57 0.76 -18.51
CA ALA A 2 -27.14 2.08 -18.22
C ALA A 2 -28.10 2.49 -19.36
N HIS A 3 -29.35 2.04 -19.32
CA HIS A 3 -30.37 2.43 -20.29
C HIS A 3 -31.07 3.71 -19.80
N GLY A 4 -30.59 4.86 -20.26
CA GLY A 4 -31.24 6.16 -20.00
C GLY A 4 -30.29 7.37 -19.99
N MET A 5 -28.98 7.17 -19.90
CA MET A 5 -28.01 8.27 -19.92
C MET A 5 -27.69 8.72 -21.34
N LYS A 6 -27.51 10.03 -21.51
CA LYS A 6 -27.12 10.61 -22.80
C LYS A 6 -25.64 10.32 -23.06
N THR A 7 -25.29 9.68 -24.18
CA THR A 7 -23.88 9.44 -24.51
C THR A 7 -23.17 10.77 -24.80
N ALA A 8 -22.15 11.08 -24.01
CA ALA A 8 -21.31 12.24 -24.26
C ALA A 8 -20.26 11.92 -25.32
N ILE A 9 -20.23 12.71 -26.40
CA ILE A 9 -19.31 12.48 -27.53
C ILE A 9 -18.05 13.36 -27.43
N ARG A 10 -18.10 14.44 -26.64
CA ARG A 10 -17.00 15.39 -26.47
C ARG A 10 -16.84 15.80 -25.02
N THR A 11 -15.61 16.08 -24.59
CA THR A 11 -15.34 16.65 -23.27
C THR A 11 -15.98 18.05 -23.14
N PRO A 12 -16.93 18.24 -22.20
CA PRO A 12 -17.54 19.55 -21.98
C PRO A 12 -16.55 20.50 -21.29
N ARG A 13 -16.82 21.80 -21.41
CA ARG A 13 -16.23 22.81 -20.51
C ARG A 13 -17.30 23.22 -19.51
N PHE A 14 -17.03 23.00 -18.23
CA PHE A 14 -17.91 23.38 -17.14
C PHE A 14 -17.54 24.79 -16.66
N ALA A 15 -18.55 25.56 -16.27
CA ALA A 15 -18.35 26.88 -15.68
C ALA A 15 -18.14 26.78 -14.15
N ASP A 16 -18.72 25.76 -13.53
CA ASP A 16 -18.72 25.51 -12.10
C ASP A 16 -18.83 23.99 -11.81
N ASP A 17 -18.66 23.62 -10.55
CA ASP A 17 -18.69 22.22 -10.12
C ASP A 17 -20.12 21.62 -10.13
N GLU A 18 -21.16 22.45 -9.95
CA GLU A 18 -22.55 22.02 -9.93
C GLU A 18 -23.01 21.54 -11.33
N SER A 19 -22.69 22.31 -12.36
CA SER A 19 -22.93 21.94 -13.76
C SER A 19 -22.14 20.71 -14.19
N ALA A 20 -20.93 20.53 -13.65
CA ALA A 20 -20.14 19.32 -13.85
C ALA A 20 -20.84 18.10 -13.22
N ALA A 21 -21.29 18.20 -11.97
CA ALA A 21 -21.99 17.12 -11.29
C ALA A 21 -23.27 16.68 -12.03
N ALA A 22 -24.13 17.64 -12.39
CA ALA A 22 -25.36 17.37 -13.14
C ALA A 22 -25.09 16.69 -14.51
N PHE A 23 -23.98 17.03 -15.16
CA PHE A 23 -23.56 16.38 -16.39
C PHE A 23 -23.19 14.91 -16.17
N PHE A 24 -22.36 14.61 -15.16
CA PHE A 24 -21.94 13.22 -14.87
C PHE A 24 -23.09 12.33 -14.37
N GLU A 25 -24.13 12.91 -13.77
CA GLU A 25 -25.34 12.18 -13.38
C GLU A 25 -26.24 11.80 -14.56
N THR A 26 -26.17 12.56 -15.65
CA THR A 26 -27.10 12.41 -16.78
C THR A 26 -26.45 11.86 -18.04
N HIS A 27 -25.12 11.88 -18.13
CA HIS A 27 -24.37 11.49 -19.32
C HIS A 27 -23.44 10.30 -19.09
N ASP A 28 -23.45 9.36 -20.05
CA ASP A 28 -22.45 8.31 -20.12
C ASP A 28 -21.17 8.89 -20.75
N THR A 29 -20.06 8.77 -20.04
CA THR A 29 -18.75 9.32 -20.44
C THR A 29 -17.80 8.28 -21.01
N SER A 30 -18.20 7.01 -21.05
CA SER A 30 -17.39 5.89 -21.56
C SER A 30 -16.78 6.18 -22.94
N HIS A 31 -17.56 6.77 -23.84
CA HIS A 31 -17.12 7.09 -25.20
C HIS A 31 -16.01 8.17 -25.25
N ILE A 32 -16.06 9.15 -24.34
CA ILE A 32 -14.98 10.14 -24.20
C ILE A 32 -13.71 9.43 -23.74
N TRP A 33 -13.82 8.56 -22.71
CA TRP A 33 -12.68 7.83 -22.15
C TRP A 33 -11.96 6.95 -23.18
N GLU A 34 -12.71 6.25 -24.03
CA GLU A 34 -12.16 5.41 -25.12
C GLU A 34 -11.32 6.21 -26.13
N GLN A 35 -11.62 7.50 -26.30
CA GLN A 35 -10.94 8.39 -27.24
C GLN A 35 -9.83 9.22 -26.59
N MET A 36 -9.65 9.12 -25.28
CA MET A 36 -8.63 9.89 -24.58
C MET A 36 -7.23 9.39 -24.94
N LYS A 37 -6.36 10.32 -25.33
CA LYS A 37 -4.93 10.06 -25.48
C LYS A 37 -4.28 9.96 -24.10
N PRO A 38 -3.24 9.12 -23.92
CA PRO A 38 -2.45 9.12 -22.70
C PRO A 38 -2.00 10.53 -22.34
N ALA A 39 -2.19 10.90 -21.07
CA ALA A 39 -1.72 12.17 -20.56
C ALA A 39 -0.19 12.27 -20.73
N LYS A 40 0.31 13.47 -21.02
CA LYS A 40 1.75 13.72 -21.01
C LYS A 40 2.28 13.46 -19.60
N PRO A 41 3.47 12.86 -19.44
CA PRO A 41 4.10 12.71 -18.14
C PRO A 41 4.20 14.06 -17.43
N LEU A 42 3.71 14.14 -16.20
CA LEU A 42 3.86 15.32 -15.37
C LEU A 42 5.34 15.42 -14.96
N LEU A 43 5.96 16.56 -15.24
CA LEU A 43 7.26 16.89 -14.69
C LEU A 43 7.07 17.29 -13.23
N LEU A 44 7.34 16.34 -12.33
CA LEU A 44 7.28 16.56 -10.89
C LEU A 44 8.61 17.15 -10.41
N SER A 45 8.54 18.11 -9.49
CA SER A 45 9.74 18.58 -8.81
C SER A 45 10.34 17.45 -7.94
N PRO A 46 11.66 17.47 -7.67
CA PRO A 46 12.29 16.49 -6.77
C PRO A 46 11.60 16.40 -5.40
N GLU A 47 11.13 17.52 -4.87
CA GLU A 47 10.39 17.60 -3.61
C GLU A 47 9.04 16.88 -3.69
N GLN A 48 8.29 17.07 -4.77
CA GLN A 48 7.01 16.37 -4.99
C GLN A 48 7.22 14.86 -5.11
N VAL A 49 8.26 14.43 -5.82
CA VAL A 49 8.62 13.00 -5.93
C VAL A 49 8.93 12.44 -4.54
N GLN A 50 9.70 13.17 -3.73
CA GLN A 50 10.04 12.74 -2.38
C GLN A 50 8.80 12.63 -1.49
N ALA A 51 7.92 13.64 -1.50
CA ALA A 51 6.69 13.64 -0.73
C ALA A 51 5.72 12.49 -1.11
N ILE A 52 5.66 12.13 -2.40
CA ILE A 52 4.87 10.98 -2.87
C ILE A 52 5.47 9.67 -2.34
N ARG A 53 6.79 9.51 -2.44
CA ARG A 53 7.49 8.31 -1.93
C ARG A 53 7.31 8.14 -0.43
N GLU A 54 7.44 9.22 0.34
CA GLU A 54 7.28 9.19 1.79
C GLU A 54 5.86 8.81 2.20
N ARG A 55 4.84 9.41 1.55
CA ARG A 55 3.43 9.04 1.75
C ARG A 55 3.15 7.59 1.38
N TYR A 56 3.73 7.11 0.28
CA TYR A 56 3.58 5.72 -0.13
C TYR A 56 4.15 4.75 0.91
N VAL A 57 5.37 5.01 1.38
CA VAL A 57 6.02 4.19 2.42
C VAL A 57 5.19 4.21 3.69
N GLU A 58 4.77 5.38 4.17
CA GLU A 58 3.96 5.49 5.38
C GLU A 58 2.63 4.73 5.27
N ARG A 59 1.90 4.91 4.16
CA ARG A 59 0.66 4.18 3.90
C ARG A 59 0.88 2.67 3.88
N THR A 60 1.96 2.21 3.26
CA THR A 60 2.31 0.78 3.17
C THR A 60 2.57 0.21 4.57
N LEU A 61 3.40 0.90 5.36
CA LEU A 61 3.77 0.43 6.69
C LEU A 61 2.57 0.42 7.65
N SER A 62 1.74 1.45 7.62
CA SER A 62 0.59 1.58 8.52
C SER A 62 -0.58 0.68 8.11
N ARG A 63 -0.92 0.61 6.81
CA ARG A 63 -2.12 -0.10 6.33
C ARG A 63 -1.88 -1.59 6.05
N ILE A 64 -0.75 -1.94 5.45
CA ILE A 64 -0.50 -3.32 5.00
C ILE A 64 0.14 -4.15 6.12
N LEU A 65 1.10 -3.57 6.83
CA LEU A 65 1.82 -4.26 7.91
C LEU A 65 1.23 -4.00 9.30
N GLY A 66 0.21 -3.15 9.41
CA GLY A 66 -0.43 -2.81 10.69
C GLY A 66 0.52 -2.18 11.71
N LEU A 67 1.65 -1.59 11.27
CA LEU A 67 2.63 -1.03 12.18
C LEU A 67 2.11 0.29 12.75
N ASN A 68 2.17 0.42 14.07
CA ASN A 68 1.81 1.69 14.70
C ASN A 68 2.89 2.77 14.43
N PRO A 69 2.56 4.07 14.59
CA PRO A 69 3.49 5.16 14.28
C PRO A 69 4.83 5.07 15.03
N ARG A 70 4.84 4.58 16.28
CA ARG A 70 6.08 4.40 17.07
C ARG A 70 6.98 3.32 16.47
N GLN A 71 6.42 2.22 16.00
CA GLN A 71 7.16 1.15 15.33
C GLN A 71 7.73 1.63 13.99
N VAL A 72 6.95 2.40 13.22
CA VAL A 72 7.41 3.02 11.96
C VAL A 72 8.58 3.96 12.23
N ALA A 73 8.45 4.85 13.22
CA ALA A 73 9.51 5.79 13.60
C ALA A 73 10.80 5.08 14.03
N ARG A 74 10.70 4.03 14.87
CA ARG A 74 11.86 3.22 15.28
C ARG A 74 12.51 2.51 14.10
N SER A 75 11.71 1.94 13.19
CA SER A 75 12.19 1.28 11.98
C SER A 75 12.99 2.26 11.10
N ARG A 76 12.45 3.47 10.90
CA ARG A 76 13.13 4.55 10.16
C ARG A 76 14.44 4.95 10.82
N SER A 77 14.45 5.17 12.15
CA SER A 77 15.66 5.54 12.89
C SER A 77 16.78 4.49 12.76
N ILE A 78 16.43 3.21 12.89
CA ILE A 78 17.41 2.11 12.80
C ILE A 78 17.91 1.94 11.37
N ALA A 79 17.04 2.05 10.37
CA ALA A 79 17.43 1.99 8.97
C ALA A 79 18.38 3.13 8.58
N ARG A 80 18.08 4.37 9.00
CA ARG A 80 18.94 5.55 8.81
C ARG A 80 20.33 5.36 9.41
N ARG A 81 20.41 4.88 10.66
CA ARG A 81 21.70 4.62 11.33
C ARG A 81 22.55 3.58 10.61
N LYS A 82 21.91 2.64 9.92
CA LYS A 82 22.56 1.58 9.14
C LYS A 82 22.77 1.93 7.67
N ALA A 83 22.39 3.14 7.25
CA ALA A 83 22.42 3.58 5.85
C ALA A 83 21.73 2.58 4.88
N ILE A 84 20.62 1.97 5.30
CA ILE A 84 19.82 1.05 4.49
C ILE A 84 18.38 1.54 4.33
N ALA A 85 17.69 1.02 3.32
CA ALA A 85 16.26 1.26 3.16
C ALA A 85 15.45 0.68 4.34
N VAL A 86 14.37 1.37 4.71
CA VAL A 86 13.44 0.95 5.78
C VAL A 86 12.85 -0.43 5.47
N GLU A 87 12.48 -0.67 4.22
CA GLU A 87 11.97 -1.96 3.75
C GLU A 87 12.98 -3.09 3.98
N THR A 88 14.27 -2.85 3.68
CA THR A 88 15.35 -3.82 3.93
C THR A 88 15.48 -4.14 5.41
N GLN A 89 15.39 -3.13 6.29
CA GLN A 89 15.44 -3.36 7.74
C GLN A 89 14.24 -4.18 8.24
N LEU A 90 13.03 -3.92 7.72
CA LEU A 90 11.83 -4.68 8.06
C LEU A 90 11.90 -6.12 7.56
N ARG A 91 12.30 -6.34 6.29
CA ARG A 91 12.51 -7.68 5.73
C ARG A 91 13.49 -8.50 6.57
N LYS A 92 14.58 -7.88 7.03
CA LYS A 92 15.56 -8.53 7.94
C LYS A 92 14.93 -8.95 9.28
N TRP A 93 14.12 -8.09 9.89
CA TRP A 93 13.43 -8.44 11.14
C TRP A 93 12.38 -9.52 10.97
N ILE A 94 11.61 -9.49 9.87
CA ILE A 94 10.63 -10.54 9.55
C ILE A 94 11.34 -11.90 9.40
N ALA A 95 12.43 -11.96 8.63
CA ALA A 95 13.21 -13.19 8.45
C ALA A 95 13.82 -13.71 9.76
N GLU A 96 14.27 -12.81 10.64
CA GLU A 96 14.74 -13.17 11.97
C GLU A 96 13.61 -13.70 12.86
N GLY A 97 12.45 -13.04 12.88
CA GLY A 97 11.27 -13.49 13.62
C GLY A 97 10.84 -14.89 13.19
N ILE A 98 10.69 -15.12 11.88
CA ILE A 98 10.35 -16.45 11.34
C ILE A 98 11.36 -17.51 11.77
N ARG A 99 12.67 -17.23 11.72
CA ARG A 99 13.71 -18.18 12.15
C ARG A 99 13.61 -18.52 13.64
N ARG A 100 13.34 -17.53 14.49
CA ARG A 100 13.17 -17.75 15.95
C ARG A 100 11.99 -18.65 16.24
N GLU A 101 10.84 -18.38 15.62
CA GLU A 101 9.64 -19.20 15.81
C GLU A 101 9.80 -20.61 15.21
N SER A 102 10.42 -20.73 14.03
CA SER A 102 10.66 -22.02 13.36
C SER A 102 11.72 -22.87 14.09
N GLY A 103 12.68 -22.24 14.76
CA GLY A 103 13.69 -22.90 15.57
C GLY A 103 13.17 -23.41 16.91
N GLY A 104 12.10 -22.82 17.45
CA GLY A 104 11.50 -23.17 18.74
C GLY A 104 10.61 -24.42 18.73
N VAL A 105 10.23 -24.94 17.56
CA VAL A 105 9.33 -26.11 17.43
C VAL A 105 10.04 -27.44 17.68
N ARG A 106 11.39 -27.50 17.62
CA ARG A 106 12.14 -28.77 17.74
C ARG A 106 12.53 -29.22 19.16
N SER A 107 12.18 -28.46 20.21
CA SER A 107 12.62 -28.79 21.58
C SER A 107 11.50 -29.17 22.56
N ARG A 108 10.24 -29.23 22.14
CA ARG A 108 9.12 -29.60 23.04
C ARG A 108 8.62 -31.04 22.92
N ASP A 109 9.05 -31.79 21.91
CA ASP A 109 8.49 -33.12 21.61
C ASP A 109 9.37 -34.32 22.06
N SER A 110 10.56 -34.07 22.61
CA SER A 110 11.50 -35.13 23.02
C SER A 110 11.50 -35.46 24.53
N GLY A 111 10.66 -34.80 25.34
CA GLY A 111 10.67 -34.94 26.80
C GLY A 111 9.59 -35.83 27.41
N GLU A 112 8.56 -36.24 26.67
CA GLU A 112 7.33 -36.79 27.26
C GLU A 112 7.13 -38.30 27.05
N ARG A 113 8.18 -39.05 26.63
CA ARG A 113 8.08 -40.51 26.44
C ARG A 113 8.77 -41.38 27.50
N THR A 114 9.44 -40.80 28.50
CA THR A 114 10.25 -41.60 29.46
C THR A 114 9.68 -41.71 30.88
N ARG A 115 8.44 -41.28 31.15
CA ARG A 115 7.86 -41.34 32.52
C ARG A 115 6.72 -42.33 32.75
N VAL A 116 6.36 -43.16 31.76
CA VAL A 116 5.24 -44.11 31.91
C VAL A 116 5.69 -45.57 32.18
N ALA A 117 7.01 -45.85 32.22
CA ALA A 117 7.53 -47.21 32.43
C ALA A 117 8.10 -47.47 33.84
N ALA A 118 7.55 -46.84 34.87
CA ALA A 118 7.92 -47.13 36.26
C ALA A 118 6.69 -46.99 37.18
N ARG A 119 5.75 -47.93 37.06
CA ARG A 119 4.77 -48.27 38.09
C ARG A 119 4.44 -49.75 38.00
#